data_AF-A0A9R0RZE1-F1
#
_entry.id   AF-A0A9R0RZE1-F1
#
_cell.length_a   1.000
_cell.length_b   1.000
_cell.length_c   1.000
_cell.angle_alpha   90.00
_cell.angle_beta   90.00
_cell.angle_gamma   90.00
#
_symmetry.space_group_name_H-M   'P 1'
#
loop_
_entity.id
_entity.type
_entity.pdbx_description
1 polymer ?
#
loop_
_entity_poly.entity_id
_entity_poly.type
_entity_poly.pdbx_seq_one_letter_code
_entity_poly.pdbx_strand_id
1 'polypeptide(L)'
;MDATALHYENQKLVQQLEAQKSEMHVLEAKFKELRNEQSSYDNTLISLDKMWNQLVDDLILLGVRFGGGLNNLPALDHEELSEESIESCPSEEIFLFMLLKSNNYGKKDDNSLLEFAEEALALRRSATLALMRSLQEAIAAQQARSEYLSLALNGEKSNEDVVVALQNHNDHLKEVVGNVREAISIVNGKHKRYLDEIEAFKSSYSKELQEIKHLQES
;
A
#
# COMPACT_ATOMS: atom_id res chain seq x y z
N MET A 1 64.79 -3.21 34.08
CA MET A 1 63.70 -3.51 33.12
C MET A 1 64.34 -3.65 31.75
N ASP A 2 64.13 -4.78 31.08
CA ASP A 2 64.86 -5.14 29.88
C ASP A 2 64.14 -4.59 28.64
N ALA A 3 64.78 -3.70 27.87
CA ALA A 3 64.16 -2.96 26.76
C ALA A 3 63.66 -3.89 25.64
N THR A 4 64.29 -5.06 25.50
CA THR A 4 63.92 -6.17 24.62
C THR A 4 62.59 -6.81 24.99
N ALA A 5 62.29 -6.97 26.28
CA ALA A 5 61.00 -7.53 26.72
C ALA A 5 59.84 -6.57 26.41
N LEU A 6 60.05 -5.26 26.61
CA LEU A 6 59.06 -4.22 26.29
C LEU A 6 58.83 -4.09 24.77
N HIS A 7 59.89 -4.24 23.97
CA HIS A 7 59.79 -4.24 22.52
C HIS A 7 58.96 -5.42 22.01
N TYR A 8 59.19 -6.62 22.56
CA TYR A 8 58.43 -7.82 22.23
C TYR A 8 56.94 -7.68 22.59
N GLU A 9 56.64 -7.12 23.77
CA GLU A 9 55.26 -6.89 24.21
C GLU A 9 54.54 -5.86 23.32
N ASN A 10 55.20 -4.76 22.95
CA ASN A 10 54.66 -3.79 21.99
C ASN A 10 54.38 -4.43 20.62
N GLN A 11 55.30 -5.25 20.11
CA GLN A 11 55.12 -5.92 18.83
C GLN A 11 53.89 -6.85 18.85
N LYS A 12 53.68 -7.56 19.97
CA LYS A 12 52.50 -8.40 20.16
C LYS A 12 51.20 -7.59 20.20
N LEU A 13 51.19 -6.45 20.90
CA LEU A 13 50.04 -5.55 20.95
C LEU A 13 49.71 -4.96 19.57
N VAL A 14 50.72 -4.58 18.78
CA VAL A 14 50.51 -4.08 17.41
C VAL A 14 49.91 -5.17 16.52
N GLN A 15 50.38 -6.41 16.63
CA GLN A 15 49.79 -7.53 15.88
C GLN A 15 48.34 -7.80 16.27
N GLN A 16 48.01 -7.72 17.56
CA GLN A 16 46.64 -7.85 18.05
C GLN A 16 45.74 -6.70 17.56
N LEU A 17 46.25 -5.46 17.56
CA LEU A 17 45.53 -4.30 17.07
C LEU A 17 45.23 -4.42 15.58
N GLU A 18 46.21 -4.84 14.78
CA GLU A 18 46.01 -5.00 13.33
C GLU A 18 45.03 -6.14 13.01
N ALA A 19 45.07 -7.24 13.79
CA ALA A 19 44.08 -8.31 13.69
C ALA A 19 42.67 -7.81 14.02
N GLN A 20 42.48 -7.09 15.14
CA GLN A 20 41.19 -6.52 15.52
C GLN A 20 40.67 -5.51 14.49
N LYS A 21 41.55 -4.67 13.94
CA LYS A 21 41.19 -3.72 12.89
C LYS A 21 40.73 -4.44 11.63
N SER A 22 41.38 -5.54 11.24
CA SER A 22 40.94 -6.35 10.11
C SER A 22 39.57 -6.99 10.35
N GLU A 23 39.32 -7.51 11.54
CA GLU A 23 38.02 -8.07 11.94
C GLU A 23 36.92 -7.00 11.93
N MET A 24 37.22 -5.79 12.44
CA MET A 24 36.31 -4.65 12.43
C MET A 24 35.88 -4.29 11.00
N HIS A 25 36.82 -4.22 10.05
CA HIS A 25 36.49 -3.92 8.66
C HIS A 25 35.63 -5.01 8.00
N VAL A 26 35.85 -6.28 8.35
CA VAL A 26 34.99 -7.39 7.89
C VAL A 26 33.57 -7.23 8.44
N LEU A 27 33.42 -6.88 9.72
CA LEU A 27 32.11 -6.63 10.33
C LEU A 27 31.41 -5.41 9.74
N GLU A 28 32.13 -4.31 9.50
CA GLU A 28 31.60 -3.11 8.83
C GLU A 28 31.08 -3.44 7.41
N ALA A 29 31.86 -4.21 6.64
CA ALA A 29 31.44 -4.67 5.33
C ALA A 29 30.17 -5.51 5.39
N LYS A 30 30.10 -6.47 6.32
CA LYS A 30 28.91 -7.32 6.53
C LYS A 30 27.70 -6.51 6.97
N PHE A 31 27.89 -5.51 7.84
CA PHE A 31 26.81 -4.63 8.29
C PHE A 31 26.25 -3.79 7.14
N LYS A 32 27.14 -3.28 6.27
CA LYS A 32 26.72 -2.57 5.05
C LYS A 32 25.94 -3.46 4.09
N GLU A 33 26.38 -4.71 3.90
CA GLU A 33 25.68 -5.70 3.08
C GLU A 33 24.27 -5.97 3.61
N LEU A 34 24.13 -6.27 4.90
CA LEU A 34 22.83 -6.51 5.55
C LEU A 34 21.90 -5.30 5.45
N ARG A 35 22.44 -4.08 5.59
CA ARG A 35 21.64 -2.85 5.45
C ARG A 35 21.12 -2.67 4.02
N ASN A 36 21.94 -2.99 3.01
CA ASN A 36 21.51 -2.92 1.62
C ASN A 36 20.45 -3.97 1.30
N GLU A 37 20.62 -5.18 1.82
CA GLU A 37 19.66 -6.27 1.69
C GLU A 37 18.32 -5.89 2.35
N GLN A 38 18.35 -5.37 3.58
CA GLN A 38 17.16 -4.86 4.27
C GLN A 38 16.45 -3.78 3.44
N SER A 39 17.18 -2.79 2.93
CA SER A 39 16.59 -1.75 2.07
C SER A 39 15.95 -2.33 0.81
N SER A 40 16.53 -3.37 0.21
CA SER A 40 15.93 -4.07 -0.93
C SER A 40 14.62 -4.77 -0.55
N TYR A 41 14.57 -5.39 0.64
CA TYR A 41 13.35 -6.01 1.16
C TYR A 41 12.26 -4.97 1.43
N ASP A 42 12.58 -3.86 2.09
CA ASP A 42 11.65 -2.77 2.38
C ASP A 42 11.04 -2.19 1.09
N ASN A 43 11.87 -1.95 0.07
CA ASN A 43 11.41 -1.48 -1.24
C ASN A 43 10.45 -2.47 -1.93
N THR A 44 10.72 -3.78 -1.77
CA THR A 44 9.85 -4.83 -2.32
C THR A 44 8.50 -4.84 -1.62
N LEU A 45 8.50 -4.70 -0.29
CA LEU A 45 7.27 -4.63 0.51
C LEU A 45 6.44 -3.38 0.16
N ILE A 46 7.07 -2.21 0.05
CA ILE A 46 6.39 -0.97 -0.40
C ILE A 46 5.73 -1.17 -1.78
N SER A 47 6.44 -1.81 -2.70
CA SER A 47 5.92 -2.05 -4.05
C SER A 47 4.72 -3.01 -4.03
N LEU A 48 4.77 -4.05 -3.19
CA LEU A 48 3.66 -4.99 -3.01
C LEU A 48 2.42 -4.31 -2.42
N ASP A 49 2.59 -3.42 -1.44
CA ASP A 49 1.48 -2.65 -0.86
C ASP A 49 0.75 -1.83 -1.91
N LYS A 50 1.50 -1.08 -2.71
CA LYS A 50 0.97 -0.25 -3.80
C LYS A 50 0.20 -1.07 -4.81
N MET A 51 0.76 -2.21 -5.24
CA MET A 51 0.08 -3.12 -6.16
C MET A 51 -1.22 -3.69 -5.57
N TRP A 52 -1.24 -3.97 -4.27
CA TRP A 52 -2.44 -4.48 -3.61
C TRP A 52 -3.51 -3.41 -3.46
N ASN A 53 -3.14 -2.19 -3.08
CA ASN A 53 -4.09 -1.07 -3.00
C ASN A 53 -4.69 -0.76 -4.38
N GLN A 54 -3.87 -0.78 -5.42
CA GLN A 54 -4.36 -0.67 -6.80
C GLN A 54 -5.33 -1.81 -7.16
N LEU A 55 -5.04 -3.06 -6.77
CA LEU A 55 -5.95 -4.18 -6.98
C LEU A 55 -7.29 -3.96 -6.27
N VAL A 56 -7.28 -3.47 -5.03
CA VAL A 56 -8.50 -3.14 -4.27
C VAL A 56 -9.30 -2.05 -4.99
N ASP A 57 -8.66 -0.96 -5.41
CA ASP A 57 -9.29 0.12 -6.16
C ASP A 57 -9.92 -0.39 -7.47
N ASP A 58 -9.18 -1.21 -8.24
CA ASP A 58 -9.66 -1.81 -9.49
C ASP A 58 -10.89 -2.71 -9.25
N LEU A 59 -10.90 -3.51 -8.18
CA LEU A 59 -12.04 -4.35 -7.81
C LEU A 59 -13.27 -3.52 -7.43
N ILE A 60 -13.10 -2.42 -6.70
CA ILE A 60 -14.20 -1.51 -6.35
C ILE A 60 -14.76 -0.85 -7.60
N LEU A 61 -13.90 -0.30 -8.47
CA LEU A 61 -14.30 0.33 -9.73
C LEU A 61 -14.99 -0.66 -10.66
N LEU A 62 -14.56 -1.92 -10.69
CA LEU A 62 -15.23 -2.97 -11.42
C LEU A 62 -16.62 -3.26 -10.84
N GLY A 63 -16.75 -3.33 -9.51
CA GLY A 63 -18.03 -3.48 -8.81
C GLY A 63 -19.02 -2.37 -9.17
N VAL A 64 -18.56 -1.12 -9.18
CA VAL A 64 -19.35 0.06 -9.60
C VAL A 64 -19.91 -0.11 -11.01
N ARG A 65 -19.13 -0.64 -11.96
CA ARG A 65 -19.58 -0.88 -13.35
C ARG A 65 -20.69 -1.93 -13.44
N PHE A 66 -20.69 -2.92 -12.56
CA PHE A 66 -21.74 -3.93 -12.48
C PHE A 66 -22.93 -3.50 -11.60
N GLY A 67 -22.92 -2.25 -11.11
CA GLY A 67 -23.92 -1.70 -10.20
C GLY A 67 -23.93 -2.40 -8.84
N GLY A 68 -22.76 -2.87 -8.39
CA GLY A 68 -22.54 -3.20 -6.99
C GLY A 68 -22.73 -1.95 -6.11
N GLY A 69 -23.19 -2.16 -4.87
CA GLY A 69 -23.52 -1.07 -3.95
C GLY A 69 -22.31 -0.21 -3.54
N LEU A 70 -22.61 1.02 -3.11
CA LEU A 70 -21.64 2.07 -2.74
C LEU A 70 -20.85 1.77 -1.45
N ASN A 71 -21.15 0.67 -0.76
CA ASN A 71 -20.61 0.38 0.57
C ASN A 71 -19.07 0.31 0.60
N ASN A 72 -18.46 0.01 -0.53
CA ASN A 72 -17.01 -0.08 -0.69
C ASN A 72 -16.39 1.17 -1.35
N LEU A 73 -17.19 2.17 -1.75
CA LEU A 73 -16.64 3.42 -2.32
C LEU A 73 -15.77 4.22 -1.34
N PRO A 74 -16.07 4.29 -0.03
CA PRO A 74 -15.18 4.97 0.90
C PRO A 74 -13.78 4.36 0.93
N ALA A 75 -13.64 3.08 0.55
CA ALA A 75 -12.34 2.45 0.42
C ALA A 75 -11.53 2.98 -0.78
N LEU A 76 -12.17 3.59 -1.79
CA LEU A 76 -11.44 4.32 -2.82
C LEU A 76 -10.82 5.63 -2.32
N ASP A 77 -11.13 6.12 -1.12
CA ASP A 77 -10.56 7.35 -0.56
C ASP A 77 -9.45 7.08 0.46
N HIS A 78 -8.94 5.84 0.56
CA HIS A 78 -7.82 5.54 1.44
C HIS A 78 -6.61 6.46 1.16
N GLU A 79 -6.04 7.00 2.23
CA GLU A 79 -4.89 7.92 2.22
C GLU A 79 -3.62 7.08 2.14
N GLU A 80 -2.81 7.23 1.08
CA GLU A 80 -1.52 6.53 1.00
C GLU A 80 -0.67 6.92 2.21
N LEU A 81 -0.14 5.91 2.91
CA LEU A 81 0.64 6.04 4.15
C LEU A 81 1.61 7.24 4.10
N SER A 82 1.30 8.30 4.86
CA SER A 82 2.29 9.29 5.30
C SER A 82 3.00 8.75 6.55
N GLU A 83 4.30 9.03 6.73
CA GLU A 83 5.09 8.53 7.86
C GLU A 83 4.54 8.94 9.25
N GLU A 84 3.63 9.93 9.32
CA GLU A 84 3.20 10.61 10.54
C GLU A 84 1.85 10.15 11.13
N SER A 85 0.95 9.48 10.40
CA SER A 85 -0.43 9.25 10.89
C SER A 85 -0.79 7.76 11.06
N ILE A 86 -0.44 7.19 12.22
CA ILE A 86 -0.82 5.80 12.60
C ILE A 86 -2.30 5.70 13.02
N GLU A 87 -2.84 6.78 13.62
CA GLU A 87 -4.14 6.75 14.29
C GLU A 87 -5.35 6.77 13.33
N SER A 88 -5.15 7.09 12.04
CA SER A 88 -6.22 7.12 11.01
C SER A 88 -6.13 5.98 9.98
N CYS A 89 -5.16 5.09 10.11
CA CYS A 89 -4.86 4.10 9.08
C CYS A 89 -5.97 3.01 9.00
N PRO A 90 -6.57 2.76 7.83
CA PRO A 90 -7.51 1.66 7.63
C PRO A 90 -6.86 0.33 8.01
N SER A 91 -7.64 -0.62 8.55
CA SER A 91 -7.10 -1.88 9.05
C SER A 91 -6.35 -2.71 8.00
N GLU A 92 -6.64 -2.45 6.72
CA GLU A 92 -6.04 -3.01 5.53
C GLU A 92 -4.59 -2.55 5.31
N GLU A 93 -4.21 -1.35 5.77
CA GLU A 93 -2.89 -0.73 5.53
C GLU A 93 -1.92 -0.89 6.72
N ILE A 94 -2.44 -1.28 7.89
CA ILE A 94 -1.67 -1.48 9.12
C ILE A 94 -0.55 -2.53 8.94
N PHE A 95 -0.78 -3.59 8.17
CA PHE A 95 0.18 -4.69 8.00
C PHE A 95 1.54 -4.24 7.45
N LEU A 96 1.54 -3.45 6.36
CA LEU A 96 2.77 -3.04 5.68
C LEU A 96 3.43 -1.85 6.38
N PHE A 97 2.64 -0.93 6.91
CA PHE A 97 3.12 0.11 7.80
C PHE A 97 3.93 -0.47 8.97
N MET A 98 3.44 -1.55 9.58
CA MET A 98 4.14 -2.21 10.67
C MET A 98 5.38 -2.98 10.27
N LEU A 99 5.36 -3.68 9.15
CA LEU A 99 6.57 -4.36 8.65
C LEU A 99 7.69 -3.33 8.41
N LEU A 100 7.34 -2.15 7.89
CA LEU A 100 8.30 -1.07 7.62
C LEU A 100 8.74 -0.34 8.91
N LYS A 101 7.82 -0.06 9.87
CA LYS A 101 8.16 0.59 11.16
C LYS A 101 8.67 -0.35 12.25
N SER A 102 8.58 -1.67 12.09
CA SER A 102 9.11 -2.68 13.02
C SER A 102 10.58 -2.44 13.36
N ASN A 103 11.36 -1.90 12.41
CA ASN A 103 12.76 -1.56 12.62
C ASN A 103 13.00 -0.39 13.60
N ASN A 104 11.98 0.42 13.91
CA ASN A 104 12.06 1.61 14.77
C ASN A 104 11.44 1.43 16.17
N TYR A 105 10.57 0.42 16.38
CA TYR A 105 9.96 0.17 17.68
C TYR A 105 10.82 -0.79 18.51
N GLY A 106 11.65 -0.22 19.37
CA GLY A 106 12.57 -0.96 20.23
C GLY A 106 11.89 -2.06 21.06
N LYS A 107 12.50 -3.25 21.06
CA LYS A 107 12.33 -4.37 22.01
C LYS A 107 10.91 -4.59 22.55
N LYS A 108 9.89 -4.62 21.69
CA LYS A 108 8.70 -5.42 22.03
C LYS A 108 9.05 -6.89 21.87
N ASP A 109 8.48 -7.72 22.72
CA ASP A 109 8.63 -9.18 22.66
C ASP A 109 8.28 -9.64 21.24
N ASP A 110 9.21 -10.30 20.54
CA ASP A 110 9.09 -10.62 19.10
C ASP A 110 7.76 -11.34 18.78
N ASN A 111 7.25 -12.13 19.72
CA ASN A 111 5.96 -12.82 19.60
C ASN A 111 4.77 -11.85 19.44
N SER A 112 4.79 -10.70 20.11
CA SER A 112 3.68 -9.73 20.05
C SER A 112 3.61 -8.97 18.72
N LEU A 113 4.75 -8.78 18.05
CA LEU A 113 4.80 -8.12 16.75
C LEU A 113 4.39 -9.09 15.64
N LEU A 114 4.79 -10.36 15.75
CA LEU A 114 4.37 -11.42 14.83
C LEU A 114 2.86 -11.66 14.89
N GLU A 115 2.30 -11.83 16.10
CA GLU A 115 0.86 -12.07 16.30
C GLU A 115 0.02 -10.92 15.73
N PHE A 116 0.45 -9.67 15.96
CA PHE A 116 -0.25 -8.50 15.46
C PHE A 116 -0.12 -8.35 13.92
N ALA A 117 1.03 -8.70 13.33
CA ALA A 117 1.19 -8.74 11.88
C ALA A 117 0.31 -9.81 11.23
N GLU A 118 0.18 -10.99 11.85
CA GLU A 118 -0.72 -12.05 11.41
C GLU A 118 -2.19 -11.60 11.46
N GLU A 119 -2.60 -10.89 12.52
CA GLU A 119 -3.94 -10.34 12.66
C GLU A 119 -4.25 -9.30 11.57
N ALA A 120 -3.37 -8.32 11.35
CA ALA A 120 -3.53 -7.31 10.31
C ALA A 120 -3.65 -7.94 8.90
N LEU A 121 -2.82 -8.96 8.63
CA LEU A 121 -2.87 -9.71 7.38
C LEU A 121 -4.15 -10.54 7.24
N ALA A 122 -4.65 -11.13 8.33
CA ALA A 122 -5.93 -11.83 8.33
C ALA A 122 -7.11 -10.87 8.06
N LEU A 123 -7.09 -9.67 8.64
CA LEU A 123 -8.08 -8.62 8.38
C LEU A 123 -8.08 -8.19 6.92
N ARG A 124 -6.90 -7.84 6.35
CA ARG A 124 -6.78 -7.45 4.94
C ARG A 124 -7.28 -8.55 3.99
N ARG A 125 -6.94 -9.82 4.28
CA ARG A 125 -7.45 -10.98 3.52
C ARG A 125 -8.96 -11.10 3.60
N SER A 126 -9.53 -10.96 4.79
CA SER A 126 -10.97 -11.02 5.02
C SER A 126 -11.71 -9.92 4.25
N ALA A 127 -11.24 -8.67 4.34
CA ALA A 127 -11.80 -7.53 3.62
C ALA A 127 -11.74 -7.74 2.09
N THR A 128 -10.60 -8.19 1.58
CA THR A 128 -10.43 -8.47 0.14
C THR A 128 -11.38 -9.58 -0.33
N LEU A 129 -11.54 -10.65 0.45
CA LEU A 129 -12.47 -11.74 0.13
C LEU A 129 -13.93 -11.28 0.16
N ALA A 130 -14.30 -10.41 1.10
CA ALA A 130 -15.64 -9.83 1.16
C ALA A 130 -15.93 -8.97 -0.09
N LEU A 131 -14.96 -8.15 -0.52
CA LEU A 131 -15.05 -7.36 -1.74
C LEU A 131 -15.21 -8.25 -2.98
N MET A 132 -14.40 -9.29 -3.12
CA MET A 132 -14.50 -10.24 -4.23
C MET A 132 -15.86 -10.95 -4.26
N ARG A 133 -16.42 -11.32 -3.10
CA ARG A 133 -17.76 -11.92 -3.01
C ARG A 133 -18.84 -10.94 -3.47
N SER A 134 -18.78 -9.69 -3.01
CA SER A 134 -19.72 -8.65 -3.43
C SER A 134 -19.65 -8.40 -4.94
N LEU A 135 -18.45 -8.40 -5.52
CA LEU A 135 -18.26 -8.30 -6.97
C LEU A 135 -18.89 -9.49 -7.71
N GLN A 136 -18.68 -10.71 -7.21
CA GLN A 136 -19.28 -11.91 -7.80
C GLN A 136 -20.81 -11.84 -7.80
N GLU A 137 -21.40 -11.38 -6.70
CA GLU A 137 -22.85 -11.18 -6.57
C GLU A 137 -23.36 -10.12 -7.55
N ALA A 138 -22.65 -8.99 -7.70
CA ALA A 138 -22.99 -7.94 -8.66
C ALA A 138 -22.94 -8.43 -10.12
N ILE A 139 -21.91 -9.20 -10.47
CA ILE A 139 -21.78 -9.82 -11.80
C ILE A 139 -22.95 -10.79 -12.06
N ALA A 140 -23.26 -11.66 -11.11
CA ALA A 140 -24.35 -12.63 -11.24
C ALA A 140 -25.71 -11.92 -11.39
N ALA A 141 -25.96 -10.87 -10.61
CA ALA A 141 -27.18 -10.07 -10.72
C ALA A 141 -27.30 -9.39 -12.08
N GLN A 142 -26.20 -8.85 -12.61
CA GLN A 142 -26.19 -8.23 -13.93
C GLN A 142 -26.38 -9.25 -15.06
N GLN A 143 -25.79 -10.45 -14.94
CA GLN A 143 -26.00 -11.54 -15.89
C GLN A 143 -27.47 -11.96 -15.92
N ALA A 144 -28.08 -12.23 -14.76
CA ALA A 144 -29.50 -12.60 -14.67
C ALA A 144 -30.42 -11.53 -15.27
N ARG A 145 -30.12 -10.24 -15.03
CA ARG A 145 -30.86 -9.12 -15.62
C ARG A 145 -30.72 -9.10 -17.15
N SER A 146 -29.52 -9.30 -17.67
CA SER A 146 -29.25 -9.34 -19.11
C SER A 146 -29.94 -10.52 -19.79
N GLU A 147 -29.97 -11.68 -19.15
CA GLU A 147 -30.69 -12.87 -19.63
C GLU A 147 -32.20 -12.62 -19.67
N TYR A 148 -32.77 -12.05 -18.60
CA TYR A 148 -34.19 -11.69 -18.56
C TYR A 148 -34.57 -10.70 -19.67
N LEU A 149 -33.73 -9.68 -19.91
CA LEU A 149 -33.94 -8.73 -21.01
C LEU A 149 -33.88 -9.41 -22.38
N SER A 150 -32.92 -10.32 -22.59
CA SER A 150 -32.79 -11.09 -23.83
C SER A 150 -34.03 -11.93 -24.12
N LEU A 151 -34.51 -12.68 -23.12
CA LEU A 151 -35.73 -13.50 -23.23
C LEU A 151 -36.96 -12.63 -23.55
N ALA A 152 -37.06 -11.46 -22.92
CA ALA A 152 -38.16 -10.54 -23.18
C ALA A 152 -38.13 -10.03 -24.63
N LEU A 153 -36.97 -9.59 -25.12
CA LEU A 153 -36.82 -9.03 -26.46
C LEU A 153 -36.97 -10.06 -27.59
N ASN A 154 -36.68 -11.34 -27.33
CA ASN A 154 -36.83 -12.42 -28.32
C ASN A 154 -38.29 -12.88 -28.51
N GLY A 155 -39.27 -12.24 -27.86
CA GLY A 155 -40.68 -12.59 -27.97
C GLY A 155 -41.07 -13.84 -27.18
N GLU A 156 -40.20 -14.32 -26.31
CA GLU A 156 -40.47 -15.45 -25.40
C GLU A 156 -41.29 -15.02 -24.17
N LYS A 157 -41.59 -13.73 -24.05
CA LYS A 157 -42.36 -13.11 -22.95
C LYS A 157 -43.48 -12.21 -23.47
N SER A 158 -44.37 -11.79 -22.58
CA SER A 158 -45.47 -10.86 -22.92
C SER A 158 -44.97 -9.44 -23.21
N ASN A 159 -45.79 -8.61 -23.85
CA ASN A 159 -45.45 -7.21 -24.08
C ASN A 159 -45.30 -6.43 -22.76
N GLU A 160 -46.11 -6.75 -21.73
CA GLU A 160 -45.94 -6.20 -20.39
C GLU A 160 -44.57 -6.57 -19.79
N ASP A 161 -44.13 -7.83 -19.94
CA ASP A 161 -42.81 -8.28 -19.48
C ASP A 161 -41.66 -7.53 -20.18
N VAL A 162 -41.82 -7.20 -21.47
CA VAL A 162 -40.83 -6.39 -22.21
C VAL A 162 -40.69 -5.00 -21.61
N VAL A 163 -41.81 -4.34 -21.31
CA VAL A 163 -41.81 -3.01 -20.67
C VAL A 163 -41.14 -3.08 -19.31
N VAL A 164 -41.46 -4.10 -18.50
CA VAL A 164 -40.84 -4.31 -17.17
C VAL A 164 -39.33 -4.57 -17.29
N ALA A 165 -38.90 -5.41 -18.23
CA ALA A 165 -37.49 -5.70 -18.47
C ALA A 165 -36.69 -4.46 -18.87
N LEU A 166 -37.23 -3.66 -19.78
CA LEU A 166 -36.61 -2.40 -20.22
C LEU A 166 -36.54 -1.39 -19.09
N GLN A 167 -37.61 -1.26 -18.29
CA GLN A 167 -37.63 -0.35 -17.15
C GLN A 167 -36.59 -0.74 -16.10
N ASN A 168 -36.52 -2.03 -15.73
CA ASN A 168 -35.51 -2.56 -14.81
C ASN A 168 -34.09 -2.28 -15.31
N HIS A 169 -33.82 -2.56 -16.60
CA HIS A 169 -32.51 -2.29 -17.18
C HIS A 169 -32.16 -0.80 -17.18
N ASN A 170 -33.12 0.08 -17.51
CA ASN A 170 -32.94 1.52 -17.48
C ASN A 170 -32.68 2.05 -16.06
N ASP A 171 -33.41 1.57 -15.06
CA ASP A 171 -33.22 1.99 -13.67
C ASP A 171 -31.86 1.53 -13.13
N HIS A 172 -31.42 0.33 -13.50
CA HIS A 172 -30.06 -0.13 -13.21
C HIS A 172 -28.98 0.74 -13.89
N LEU A 173 -29.17 1.13 -15.16
CA LEU A 173 -28.22 2.03 -15.83
C LEU A 173 -28.13 3.40 -15.12
N LYS A 174 -29.24 3.94 -14.62
CA LYS A 174 -29.23 5.17 -13.81
C LYS A 174 -28.44 4.99 -12.53
N GLU A 175 -28.61 3.86 -11.85
CA GLU A 175 -27.84 3.50 -10.65
C GLU A 175 -26.34 3.45 -10.98
N VAL A 176 -25.93 2.69 -12.01
CA VAL A 176 -24.53 2.61 -12.45
C VAL A 176 -23.96 3.99 -12.76
N VAL A 177 -24.70 4.85 -13.47
CA VAL A 177 -24.27 6.23 -13.78
C VAL A 177 -24.09 7.06 -12.50
N GLY A 178 -24.97 6.88 -11.51
CA GLY A 178 -24.85 7.51 -10.19
C GLY A 178 -23.57 7.06 -9.48
N ASN A 179 -23.36 5.75 -9.38
CA ASN A 179 -22.20 5.16 -8.71
C ASN A 179 -20.87 5.58 -9.39
N VAL A 180 -20.85 5.58 -10.73
CA VAL A 180 -19.68 6.04 -11.51
C VAL A 180 -19.38 7.51 -11.25
N ARG A 181 -20.41 8.36 -11.16
CA ARG A 181 -20.21 9.80 -10.87
C ARG A 181 -19.56 10.00 -9.50
N GLU A 182 -19.99 9.23 -8.50
CA GLU A 182 -19.42 9.30 -7.15
C GLU A 182 -17.97 8.78 -7.13
N ALA A 183 -17.70 7.64 -7.76
CA ALA A 183 -16.34 7.12 -7.91
C ALA A 183 -15.40 8.13 -8.60
N ILE A 184 -15.86 8.79 -9.67
CA ILE A 184 -15.10 9.86 -10.34
C ILE A 184 -14.83 11.03 -9.40
N SER A 185 -15.79 11.41 -8.57
CA SER A 185 -15.61 12.49 -7.59
C SER A 185 -14.50 12.16 -6.60
N ILE A 186 -14.47 10.93 -6.08
CA ILE A 186 -13.43 10.46 -5.14
C ILE A 186 -12.06 10.47 -5.82
N VAL A 187 -11.95 9.85 -7.00
CA VAL A 187 -10.69 9.78 -7.76
C VAL A 187 -10.16 11.18 -8.12
N ASN A 188 -11.03 12.10 -8.51
CA ASN A 188 -10.63 13.49 -8.78
C ASN A 188 -10.15 14.21 -7.51
N GLY A 189 -10.77 13.93 -6.36
CA GLY A 189 -10.31 14.41 -5.06
C GLY A 189 -8.88 13.94 -4.76
N LYS A 190 -8.62 12.63 -4.93
CA LYS A 190 -7.27 12.04 -4.81
C LYS A 190 -6.26 12.71 -5.74
N HIS A 191 -6.57 12.83 -7.03
CA HIS A 191 -5.70 13.49 -8.00
C HIS A 191 -5.36 14.92 -7.58
N LYS A 192 -6.32 15.67 -7.03
CA LYS A 192 -6.07 17.03 -6.55
C LYS A 192 -5.10 17.05 -5.37
N ARG A 193 -5.28 16.15 -4.39
CA ARG A 193 -4.37 16.02 -3.24
C ARG A 193 -2.94 15.69 -3.67
N TYR A 194 -2.75 14.70 -4.54
CA TYR A 194 -1.41 14.36 -5.04
C TYR A 194 -0.75 15.51 -5.80
N LEU A 195 -1.52 16.28 -6.59
CA LEU A 195 -0.98 17.45 -7.27
C LEU A 195 -0.48 18.50 -6.26
N ASP A 196 -1.24 18.72 -5.19
CA ASP A 196 -0.88 19.67 -4.13
C ASP A 196 0.37 19.20 -3.36
N GLU A 197 0.49 17.91 -3.05
CA GLU A 197 1.67 17.31 -2.42
C GLU A 197 2.92 17.39 -3.30
N ILE A 198 2.81 17.10 -4.59
CA ILE A 198 3.91 17.22 -5.55
C ILE A 198 4.40 18.67 -5.63
N GLU A 199 3.47 19.63 -5.65
CA GLU A 199 3.80 21.06 -5.69
C GLU A 199 4.49 21.51 -4.39
N ALA A 200 4.00 21.06 -3.23
CA ALA A 200 4.62 21.30 -1.93
C ALA A 200 6.04 20.72 -1.84
N PHE A 201 6.23 19.48 -2.26
CA PHE A 201 7.53 18.82 -2.32
C PHE A 201 8.51 19.59 -3.20
N LYS A 202 8.07 19.97 -4.41
CA LYS A 202 8.88 20.77 -5.34
C LYS A 202 9.29 22.12 -4.72
N SER A 203 8.39 22.76 -3.99
CA SER A 203 8.71 24.01 -3.28
C SER A 203 9.72 23.78 -2.15
N SER A 204 9.60 22.70 -1.37
CA SER A 204 10.55 22.38 -0.29
C SER A 204 11.93 22.09 -0.86
N TYR A 205 12.00 21.20 -1.85
CA TYR A 205 13.24 20.84 -2.52
C TYR A 205 13.97 22.06 -3.13
N SER A 206 13.22 22.99 -3.73
CA SER A 206 13.81 24.23 -4.25
C SER A 206 14.40 25.11 -3.15
N LYS A 207 13.83 25.13 -1.94
CA LYS A 207 14.37 25.88 -0.80
C LYS A 207 15.63 25.21 -0.27
N GLU A 208 15.60 23.90 -0.05
CA GLU A 208 16.76 23.11 0.40
C GLU A 208 17.94 23.26 -0.58
N LEU A 209 17.69 23.23 -1.89
CA LEU A 209 18.72 23.45 -2.90
C LEU A 209 19.35 24.85 -2.81
N GLN A 210 18.56 25.87 -2.48
CA GLN A 210 19.06 27.23 -2.28
C GLN A 210 19.92 27.31 -1.00
N GLU A 211 19.48 26.69 0.09
CA GLU A 211 20.22 26.63 1.35
C GLU A 211 21.57 25.93 1.18
N ILE A 212 21.61 24.80 0.47
CA ILE A 212 22.85 24.07 0.16
C ILE A 212 23.82 24.97 -0.63
N LYS A 213 23.34 25.73 -1.62
CA LYS A 213 24.18 26.66 -2.37
C LYS A 213 24.75 27.76 -1.47
N HIS A 214 23.93 28.34 -0.60
CA HIS A 214 24.39 29.35 0.35
C HIS A 214 25.47 28.82 1.32
N LEU A 215 25.34 27.56 1.76
CA LEU A 215 26.33 26.90 2.62
C LEU A 215 27.62 26.52 1.87
N GLN A 216 27.56 26.28 0.57
CA GLN A 216 28.74 26.01 -0.26
C GLN A 216 29.52 27.28 -0.65
N GLU A 217 28.86 28.44 -0.63
CA GLU A 217 29.45 29.74 -0.94
C GLU A 217 29.96 30.50 0.30
N SER A 218 29.73 29.98 1.51
CA SER A 218 30.24 30.50 2.80
C SER A 218 31.50 29.76 3.26
#